data_AF-A0A5E4R8L5-F1
#
_entry.id   AF-A0A5E4R8L5-F1
#
_cell.length_a   1.000
_cell.length_b   1.000
_cell.length_c   1.000
_cell.angle_alpha   90.00
_cell.angle_beta   90.00
_cell.angle_gamma   90.00
#
_symmetry.space_group_name_H-M   'P 1'
#
loop_
_entity.id
_entity.type
_entity.pdbx_description
1 polymer ?
#
loop_
_entity_poly.entity_id
_entity_poly.type
_entity_poly.pdbx_seq_one_letter_code
_entity_poly.pdbx_strand_id
1 'polypeptide(L)'
;MTTFTRQIELTKYLANCEAANRVSNKVLHEIIPSPSPRSEDTDNRPLTLFGSNTDKMRLVAGVLVGGATVDAGFDLAFRIITEQRLDSMNIYSHVAKYLVNTDRFMEVKVLAKCIRGSKETAASLMSDQVLEAAVAAVVGRCEARGQLFDEQAELLIADVHSVAGKISCYIICHNVSSAYILAARHDRTNDLRRVLQEADRLGNDQVRNACLKRLTSKKS
;
A
#
# COMPACT_ATOMS: atom_id res chain seq x y z
N MET A 1 -4.68 15.37 -25.05
CA MET A 1 -3.23 15.65 -24.93
C MET A 1 -2.45 14.54 -25.61
N THR A 2 -1.25 14.82 -26.12
CA THR A 2 -0.36 13.79 -26.68
C THR A 2 0.61 13.28 -25.61
N THR A 3 1.17 12.07 -25.79
CA THR A 3 2.20 11.50 -24.90
C THR A 3 3.42 12.41 -24.77
N PHE A 4 3.78 13.16 -25.83
CA PHE A 4 4.87 14.14 -25.79
C PHE A 4 4.62 15.26 -24.79
N THR A 5 3.42 15.86 -24.79
CA THR A 5 3.06 16.90 -23.82
C THR A 5 3.12 16.35 -22.39
N ARG A 6 2.63 15.12 -22.18
CA ARG A 6 2.67 14.46 -20.88
C ARG A 6 4.11 14.20 -20.39
N GLN A 7 4.99 13.78 -21.29
CA GLN A 7 6.41 13.59 -20.97
C GLN A 7 7.07 14.90 -20.54
N ILE A 8 6.80 16.01 -21.23
CA ILE A 8 7.36 17.32 -20.88
C ILE A 8 6.91 17.75 -19.47
N GLU A 9 5.62 17.62 -19.17
CA GLU A 9 5.08 17.95 -17.85
C GLU A 9 5.68 17.07 -16.75
N LEU A 10 5.75 15.76 -16.99
CA LEU A 10 6.37 14.80 -16.08
C LEU A 10 7.84 15.14 -15.80
N THR A 11 8.62 15.40 -16.85
CA THR A 11 10.04 15.72 -16.71
C THR A 11 10.24 17.01 -15.92
N LYS A 12 9.43 18.05 -16.16
CA LYS A 12 9.49 19.30 -15.38
C LYS A 12 9.21 19.05 -13.90
N TYR A 13 8.16 18.28 -13.60
CA TYR A 13 7.81 17.95 -12.22
C TYR A 13 8.94 17.17 -11.52
N LEU A 14 9.45 16.11 -12.15
CA LEU A 14 10.51 15.28 -11.57
C LEU A 14 11.84 16.04 -11.45
N ALA A 15 12.20 16.90 -12.40
CA ALA A 15 13.38 17.74 -12.31
C ALA A 15 13.30 18.68 -11.09
N ASN A 16 12.13 19.25 -10.80
CA ASN A 16 11.93 20.05 -9.59
C ASN A 16 12.04 19.22 -8.30
N CYS A 17 11.60 17.96 -8.32
CA CYS A 17 11.74 17.04 -7.19
C CYS A 17 13.20 16.63 -6.96
N GLU A 18 13.93 16.38 -8.05
CA GLU A 18 15.36 16.06 -8.04
C GLU A 18 16.21 17.24 -7.55
N ALA A 19 15.94 18.46 -8.03
CA ALA A 19 16.58 19.68 -7.56
C ALA A 19 16.37 19.93 -6.05
N ALA A 20 15.27 19.42 -5.50
CA ALA A 20 14.99 19.46 -4.07
C ALA A 20 15.47 18.21 -3.30
N ASN A 21 16.27 17.34 -3.94
CA ASN A 21 16.79 16.09 -3.39
C ASN A 21 15.72 15.10 -2.88
N ARG A 22 14.51 15.14 -3.43
CA ARG A 22 13.40 14.24 -3.03
C ARG A 22 13.29 12.99 -3.88
N VAL A 23 13.82 13.01 -5.11
CA VAL A 23 13.83 11.87 -6.04
C VAL A 23 15.20 11.78 -6.67
N SER A 24 15.67 10.56 -6.85
CA SER A 24 16.84 10.24 -7.67
C SER A 24 16.53 9.00 -8.50
N ASN A 25 17.39 8.67 -9.47
CA ASN A 25 17.26 7.45 -10.24
C ASN A 25 17.21 6.20 -9.33
N LYS A 26 18.05 6.14 -8.28
CA LYS A 26 18.03 5.07 -7.28
C LYS A 26 16.67 4.90 -6.63
N VAL A 27 16.08 6.00 -6.16
CA VAL A 27 14.74 6.01 -5.56
C VAL A 27 13.69 5.44 -6.53
N LEU A 28 13.74 5.81 -7.82
CA LEU A 28 12.78 5.28 -8.81
C LEU A 28 12.86 3.76 -8.97
N HIS A 29 14.06 3.19 -8.83
CA HIS A 29 14.28 1.75 -8.94
C HIS A 29 13.96 1.00 -7.63
N GLU A 30 14.09 1.66 -6.48
CA GLU A 30 13.75 1.11 -5.15
C GLU A 30 12.24 0.99 -4.92
N ILE A 31 11.43 1.94 -5.41
CA ILE A 31 9.97 1.92 -5.14
C ILE A 31 9.28 0.71 -5.79
N ILE A 32 9.64 0.42 -7.05
CA ILE A 32 9.11 -0.73 -7.80
C ILE A 32 10.29 -1.57 -8.32
N PRO A 33 10.63 -2.68 -7.62
CA PRO A 33 11.70 -3.57 -8.03
C PRO A 33 11.45 -4.21 -9.40
N SER A 34 12.51 -4.44 -10.17
CA SER A 34 12.43 -5.17 -11.44
C SER A 34 12.49 -6.67 -11.16
N PRO A 35 11.63 -7.50 -11.79
CA PRO A 35 11.69 -8.96 -11.66
C PRO A 35 12.91 -9.59 -12.34
N SER A 36 13.65 -8.86 -13.18
CA SER A 36 14.83 -9.36 -13.89
C SER A 36 16.12 -8.78 -13.32
N PRO A 37 17.17 -9.60 -13.08
CA PRO A 37 18.51 -9.11 -12.77
C PRO A 37 19.06 -8.44 -14.04
N ARG A 38 18.88 -7.12 -14.10
CA ARG A 38 19.37 -6.27 -15.17
C ARG A 38 20.85 -5.98 -14.92
N SER A 39 21.66 -5.99 -15.97
CA SER A 39 23.05 -5.54 -15.93
C SER A 39 23.12 -4.07 -15.49
N GLU A 40 24.17 -3.70 -14.74
CA GLU A 40 24.39 -2.32 -14.23
C GLU A 40 24.26 -1.24 -15.31
N ASP A 41 24.56 -1.56 -16.57
CA ASP A 41 24.40 -0.65 -17.72
C ASP A 41 22.95 -0.24 -18.04
N THR A 42 21.96 -1.07 -17.69
CA THR A 42 20.53 -0.73 -17.93
C THR A 42 19.88 0.09 -16.81
N ASP A 43 20.55 0.25 -15.67
CA ASP A 43 20.09 1.12 -14.58
C ASP A 43 20.42 2.61 -14.84
N ASN A 44 21.37 2.90 -15.73
CA ASN A 44 21.76 4.27 -16.07
C ASN A 44 20.93 4.93 -17.19
N ARG A 45 20.00 4.21 -17.84
CA ARG A 45 19.16 4.82 -18.89
C ARG A 45 18.06 5.70 -18.26
N PRO A 46 17.75 6.88 -18.84
CA PRO A 46 16.67 7.71 -18.33
C PRO A 46 15.31 7.01 -18.53
N LEU A 47 14.50 6.99 -17.47
CA LEU A 47 13.13 6.49 -17.55
C LEU A 47 12.24 7.51 -18.28
N THR A 48 11.42 7.03 -19.22
CA THR A 48 10.45 7.87 -19.94
C THR A 48 9.10 7.17 -20.11
N LEU A 49 8.06 7.94 -20.43
CA LEU A 49 6.72 7.45 -20.77
C LEU A 49 6.66 6.67 -22.10
N PHE A 50 7.75 6.65 -22.86
CA PHE A 50 7.90 5.82 -24.05
C PHE A 50 8.50 4.44 -23.75
N GLY A 51 8.91 4.21 -22.49
CA GLY A 51 9.48 2.95 -22.04
C GLY A 51 8.43 1.85 -21.80
N SER A 52 8.88 0.78 -21.16
CA SER A 52 8.03 -0.34 -20.76
C SER A 52 7.01 0.09 -19.70
N ASN A 53 5.93 -0.68 -19.51
CA ASN A 53 4.96 -0.39 -18.45
C ASN A 53 5.62 -0.31 -17.07
N THR A 54 6.62 -1.15 -16.78
CA THR A 54 7.39 -1.07 -15.54
C THR A 54 8.13 0.27 -15.40
N ASP A 55 8.75 0.77 -16.47
CA ASP A 55 9.41 2.08 -16.45
C ASP A 55 8.41 3.21 -16.20
N LYS A 56 7.23 3.14 -16.85
CA LYS A 56 6.13 4.10 -16.65
C LYS A 56 5.61 4.06 -15.22
N MET A 57 5.41 2.87 -14.65
CA MET A 57 4.96 2.69 -13.27
C MET A 57 5.97 3.28 -12.27
N ARG A 58 7.27 3.08 -12.49
CA ARG A 58 8.34 3.68 -11.66
C ARG A 58 8.32 5.20 -11.71
N LEU A 59 8.14 5.78 -12.90
CA LEU A 59 8.01 7.22 -13.05
C LEU A 59 6.80 7.77 -12.28
N VAL A 60 5.65 7.11 -12.38
CA VAL A 60 4.43 7.49 -11.65
C VAL A 60 4.65 7.36 -10.14
N ALA A 61 5.27 6.27 -9.68
CA ALA A 61 5.61 6.09 -8.29
C ALA A 61 6.55 7.20 -7.79
N GLY A 62 7.54 7.58 -8.61
CA GLY A 62 8.43 8.72 -8.39
C GLY A 62 7.70 10.06 -8.25
N VAL A 63 6.67 10.30 -9.08
CA VAL A 63 5.83 11.50 -8.97
C VAL A 63 5.13 11.56 -7.61
N LEU A 64 4.57 10.43 -7.17
CA LEU A 64 3.84 10.33 -5.91
C LEU A 64 4.75 10.52 -4.69
N VAL A 65 5.95 9.93 -4.69
CA VAL A 65 6.87 10.08 -3.54
C VAL A 65 7.69 11.36 -3.58
N GLY A 66 7.89 11.94 -4.76
CA GLY A 66 8.78 13.09 -4.97
C GLY A 66 8.20 14.44 -4.57
N GLY A 67 6.89 14.53 -4.45
CA GLY A 67 6.22 15.72 -3.92
C GLY A 67 6.62 15.98 -2.46
N ALA A 68 6.49 17.24 -2.01
CA ALA A 68 6.58 17.56 -0.59
C ALA A 68 5.55 16.75 0.21
N THR A 69 4.37 16.60 -0.38
CA THR A 69 3.27 15.73 0.02
C THR A 69 2.79 14.93 -1.18
N VAL A 70 2.17 13.77 -0.96
CA VAL A 70 1.72 12.87 -2.04
C VAL A 70 0.66 13.53 -2.93
N ASP A 71 -0.23 14.33 -2.34
CA ASP A 71 -1.30 15.05 -3.06
C ASP A 71 -0.74 16.01 -4.12
N ALA A 72 0.42 16.62 -3.89
CA ALA A 72 1.08 17.54 -4.83
C ALA A 72 1.40 16.88 -6.18
N GLY A 73 1.67 15.57 -6.19
CA GLY A 73 1.93 14.78 -7.40
C GLY A 73 0.73 13.97 -7.89
N PHE A 74 -0.33 13.87 -7.08
CA PHE A 74 -1.39 12.88 -7.30
C PHE A 74 -2.15 13.11 -8.61
N ASP A 75 -2.53 14.34 -8.94
CA ASP A 75 -3.28 14.65 -10.17
C ASP A 75 -2.47 14.35 -11.44
N LEU A 76 -1.15 14.54 -11.40
CA LEU A 76 -0.26 14.17 -12.50
C LEU A 76 -0.14 12.64 -12.61
N ALA A 77 0.10 11.97 -11.49
CA ALA A 77 0.18 10.50 -11.43
C ALA A 77 -1.11 9.85 -11.93
N PHE A 78 -2.27 10.29 -11.44
CA PHE A 78 -3.59 9.78 -11.81
C PHE A 78 -3.88 9.95 -13.31
N ARG A 79 -3.55 11.12 -13.88
CA ARG A 79 -3.68 11.35 -15.33
C ARG A 79 -2.81 10.38 -16.13
N ILE A 80 -1.54 10.19 -15.74
CA ILE A 80 -0.63 9.25 -16.44
C ILE A 80 -1.17 7.82 -16.35
N ILE A 81 -1.58 7.37 -15.16
CA ILE A 81 -2.16 6.05 -14.93
C ILE A 81 -3.35 5.81 -15.86
N THR A 82 -4.28 6.77 -15.92
CA THR A 82 -5.51 6.65 -16.70
C THR A 82 -5.24 6.68 -18.20
N GLU A 83 -4.41 7.62 -18.67
CA GLU A 83 -4.07 7.77 -20.09
C GLU A 83 -3.27 6.58 -20.64
N GLN A 84 -2.38 6.01 -19.83
CA GLN A 84 -1.52 4.90 -20.22
C GLN A 84 -2.08 3.52 -19.81
N ARG A 85 -3.25 3.48 -19.16
CA ARG A 85 -3.90 2.25 -18.64
C ARG A 85 -2.97 1.39 -17.79
N LEU A 86 -2.26 2.04 -16.86
CA LEU A 86 -1.34 1.37 -15.94
C LEU A 86 -2.10 0.70 -14.80
N ASP A 87 -1.47 -0.30 -14.19
CA ASP A 87 -1.97 -0.96 -12.99
C ASP A 87 -1.84 -0.04 -11.77
N SER A 88 -2.90 0.74 -11.53
CA SER A 88 -2.99 1.72 -10.46
C SER A 88 -2.80 1.08 -9.08
N MET A 89 -3.45 -0.06 -8.86
CA MET A 89 -3.42 -0.76 -7.58
C MET A 89 -2.01 -1.25 -7.22
N ASN A 90 -1.30 -1.80 -8.20
CA ASN A 90 0.08 -2.23 -8.02
C ASN A 90 1.01 -1.03 -7.72
N ILE A 91 0.87 0.09 -8.46
CA ILE A 91 1.64 1.31 -8.21
C ILE A 91 1.40 1.82 -6.78
N TYR A 92 0.15 2.02 -6.38
CA TYR A 92 -0.17 2.60 -5.07
C TYR A 92 0.29 1.70 -3.92
N SER A 93 0.20 0.38 -4.08
CA SER A 93 0.71 -0.57 -3.07
C SER A 93 2.22 -0.46 -2.88
N HIS A 94 2.98 -0.33 -3.97
CA HIS A 94 4.43 -0.13 -3.91
C HIS A 94 4.79 1.21 -3.27
N VAL A 95 4.09 2.29 -3.65
CA VAL A 95 4.28 3.62 -3.05
C VAL A 95 4.00 3.58 -1.55
N ALA A 96 2.93 2.94 -1.12
CA ALA A 96 2.59 2.82 0.31
C ALA A 96 3.66 2.09 1.11
N LYS A 97 4.16 0.95 0.60
CA LYS A 97 5.27 0.20 1.21
C LYS A 97 6.54 1.05 1.30
N TYR A 98 6.88 1.76 0.22
CA TYR A 98 8.04 2.65 0.20
C TYR A 98 7.93 3.80 1.20
N LEU A 99 6.76 4.45 1.29
CA LEU A 99 6.52 5.54 2.25
C LEU A 99 6.66 5.06 3.70
N VAL A 100 6.18 3.86 4.02
CA VAL A 100 6.40 3.27 5.35
C VAL A 100 7.89 3.03 5.61
N ASN A 101 8.60 2.39 4.67
CA ASN A 101 10.02 2.06 4.85
C ASN A 101 10.95 3.28 4.90
N THR A 102 10.48 4.44 4.44
CA THR A 102 11.19 5.73 4.50
C THR A 102 10.65 6.65 5.60
N ASP A 103 9.94 6.09 6.58
CA ASP A 103 9.40 6.79 7.76
C ASP A 103 8.41 7.94 7.43
N ARG A 104 7.78 7.89 6.25
CA ARG A 104 6.74 8.82 5.76
C ARG A 104 5.34 8.22 5.83
N PHE A 105 5.02 7.44 6.87
CA PHE A 105 3.75 6.70 6.94
C PHE A 105 2.49 7.60 6.89
N MET A 106 2.55 8.84 7.39
CA MET A 106 1.43 9.78 7.33
C MET A 106 1.02 10.11 5.88
N GLU A 107 1.97 10.08 4.96
CA GLU A 107 1.71 10.27 3.53
C GLU A 107 0.90 9.12 2.92
N VAL A 108 0.91 7.94 3.53
CA VAL A 108 0.01 6.83 3.13
C VAL A 108 -1.45 7.20 3.40
N LYS A 109 -1.75 7.86 4.53
CA LYS A 109 -3.11 8.34 4.83
C LYS A 109 -3.56 9.38 3.79
N VAL A 110 -2.64 10.27 3.40
CA VAL A 110 -2.88 11.25 2.31
C VAL A 110 -3.15 10.54 0.99
N LEU A 111 -2.31 9.56 0.61
CA LEU A 111 -2.49 8.75 -0.59
C LEU A 111 -3.86 8.06 -0.60
N ALA A 112 -4.21 7.38 0.50
CA ALA A 112 -5.48 6.68 0.64
C ALA A 112 -6.68 7.63 0.50
N LYS A 113 -6.58 8.85 1.03
CA LYS A 113 -7.59 9.91 0.88
C LYS A 113 -7.69 10.39 -0.57
N CYS A 114 -6.56 10.65 -1.24
CA CYS A 114 -6.52 11.05 -2.64
C CYS A 114 -7.14 9.98 -3.55
N ILE A 115 -6.80 8.70 -3.37
CA ILE A 115 -7.39 7.59 -4.12
C ILE A 115 -8.89 7.55 -3.91
N ARG A 116 -9.36 7.66 -2.66
CA ARG A 116 -10.79 7.62 -2.33
C ARG A 116 -11.58 8.79 -2.94
N GLY A 117 -10.96 9.97 -3.00
CA GLY A 117 -11.53 11.16 -3.64
C GLY A 117 -11.41 11.16 -5.17
N SER A 118 -10.73 10.18 -5.76
CA SER A 118 -10.55 10.08 -7.21
C SER A 118 -11.81 9.57 -7.91
N LYS A 119 -11.83 9.65 -9.25
CA LYS A 119 -12.94 9.20 -10.09
C LYS A 119 -12.82 7.73 -10.52
N GLU A 120 -11.99 6.94 -9.84
CA GLU A 120 -11.72 5.55 -10.19
C GLU A 120 -12.86 4.61 -9.73
N THR A 121 -13.29 3.68 -10.58
CA THR A 121 -14.47 2.81 -10.36
C THR A 121 -14.38 1.93 -9.11
N ALA A 122 -13.18 1.74 -8.55
CA ALA A 122 -12.92 0.98 -7.33
C ALA A 122 -12.16 1.78 -6.26
N ALA A 123 -12.25 3.11 -6.28
CA ALA A 123 -11.50 4.02 -5.40
C ALA A 123 -11.52 3.63 -3.91
N SER A 124 -12.70 3.30 -3.36
CA SER A 124 -12.82 2.89 -1.95
C SER A 124 -12.11 1.57 -1.64
N LEU A 125 -12.20 0.58 -2.54
CA LEU A 125 -11.53 -0.70 -2.38
C LEU A 125 -10.01 -0.54 -2.48
N MET A 126 -9.54 0.21 -3.46
CA MET A 126 -8.11 0.48 -3.65
C MET A 126 -7.52 1.26 -2.47
N SER A 127 -8.26 2.25 -1.94
CA SER A 127 -7.87 2.98 -0.74
C SER A 127 -7.68 2.05 0.46
N ASP A 128 -8.63 1.13 0.71
CA ASP A 128 -8.50 0.13 1.76
C ASP A 128 -7.32 -0.82 1.53
N GLN A 129 -7.13 -1.32 0.30
CA GLN A 129 -6.02 -2.24 0.00
C GLN A 129 -4.63 -1.58 0.10
N VAL A 130 -4.54 -0.27 -0.20
CA VAL A 130 -3.32 0.53 -0.02
C VAL A 130 -2.97 0.67 1.46
N LEU A 131 -3.99 0.88 2.32
CA LEU A 131 -3.80 0.89 3.77
C LEU A 131 -3.40 -0.50 4.28
N GLU A 132 -4.01 -1.58 3.80
CA GLU A 132 -3.61 -2.96 4.12
C GLU A 132 -2.15 -3.23 3.73
N ALA A 133 -1.72 -2.82 2.54
CA ALA A 133 -0.34 -2.96 2.08
C ALA A 133 0.66 -2.19 2.96
N ALA A 134 0.26 -1.01 3.44
CA ALA A 134 1.07 -0.21 4.36
C ALA A 134 1.16 -0.85 5.75
N VAL A 135 0.05 -1.36 6.29
CA VAL A 135 0.05 -2.08 7.57
C VAL A 135 0.99 -3.29 7.51
N ALA A 136 0.93 -4.07 6.42
CA ALA A 136 1.86 -5.18 6.21
C ALA A 136 3.33 -4.72 6.16
N ALA A 137 3.61 -3.57 5.54
CA ALA A 137 4.96 -3.00 5.52
C ALA A 137 5.43 -2.56 6.91
N VAL A 138 4.53 -1.98 7.72
CA VAL A 138 4.83 -1.57 9.10
C VAL A 138 5.23 -2.80 9.92
N VAL A 139 4.43 -3.86 9.88
CA VAL A 139 4.71 -5.12 10.60
C VAL A 139 6.04 -5.70 10.15
N GLY A 140 6.29 -5.84 8.85
CA GLY A 140 7.56 -6.37 8.34
C GLY A 140 8.78 -5.54 8.74
N ARG A 141 8.66 -4.20 8.78
CA ARG A 141 9.71 -3.30 9.26
C ARG A 141 9.97 -3.51 10.76
N CYS A 142 8.93 -3.67 11.56
CA CYS A 142 9.05 -3.92 13.00
C CYS A 142 9.70 -5.28 13.29
N GLU A 143 9.28 -6.34 12.60
CA GLU A 143 9.88 -7.66 12.71
C GLU A 143 11.38 -7.62 12.38
N ALA A 144 11.75 -6.96 11.27
CA ALA A 144 13.16 -6.78 10.89
C ALA A 144 13.97 -6.01 11.94
N ARG A 145 13.32 -5.17 12.75
CA ARG A 145 13.94 -4.39 13.86
C ARG A 145 13.76 -5.05 15.23
N GLY A 146 13.10 -6.21 15.32
CA GLY A 146 12.79 -6.89 16.59
C GLY A 146 11.80 -6.13 17.49
N GLN A 147 10.91 -5.33 16.91
CA GLN A 147 9.89 -4.55 17.61
C GLN A 147 8.52 -5.25 17.58
N LEU A 148 7.81 -5.24 18.70
CA LEU A 148 6.55 -6.01 18.86
C LEU A 148 5.28 -5.26 18.42
N PHE A 149 5.28 -3.93 18.47
CA PHE A 149 4.09 -3.13 18.16
C PHE A 149 4.47 -1.76 17.61
N ASP A 150 3.76 -1.30 16.59
CA ASP A 150 3.90 0.03 16.01
C ASP A 150 2.54 0.71 15.98
N GLU A 151 2.42 1.80 16.73
CA GLU A 151 1.23 2.66 16.77
C GLU A 151 0.85 3.16 15.37
N GLN A 152 1.80 3.23 14.43
CA GLN A 152 1.55 3.57 13.04
C GLN A 152 0.58 2.59 12.37
N ALA A 153 0.66 1.29 12.70
CA ALA A 153 -0.27 0.31 12.16
C ALA A 153 -1.71 0.61 12.59
N GLU A 154 -1.93 0.93 13.87
CA GLU A 154 -3.27 1.25 14.39
C GLU A 154 -3.85 2.51 13.74
N LEU A 155 -3.02 3.54 13.54
CA LEU A 155 -3.42 4.77 12.85
C LEU A 155 -3.82 4.53 11.38
N LEU A 156 -3.19 3.57 10.71
CA LEU A 156 -3.56 3.18 9.34
C LEU A 156 -4.84 2.34 9.32
N ILE A 157 -5.00 1.40 10.27
CA ILE A 157 -6.20 0.56 10.40
C ILE A 157 -7.46 1.39 10.67
N ALA A 158 -7.31 2.48 11.43
CA ALA A 158 -8.41 3.39 11.71
C ALA A 158 -9.06 3.95 10.44
N ASP A 159 -8.28 4.18 9.38
CA ASP A 159 -8.72 4.75 8.10
C ASP A 159 -9.26 3.71 7.10
N VAL A 160 -9.09 2.42 7.36
CA VAL A 160 -9.70 1.36 6.54
C VAL A 160 -11.22 1.45 6.73
N HIS A 161 -12.01 1.36 5.66
CA HIS A 161 -13.47 1.50 5.79
C HIS A 161 -14.19 0.16 5.87
N SER A 162 -13.72 -0.84 5.12
CA SER A 162 -14.34 -2.15 5.11
C SER A 162 -14.03 -2.92 6.39
N VAL A 163 -15.06 -3.56 6.96
CA VAL A 163 -14.91 -4.45 8.11
C VAL A 163 -13.96 -5.60 7.79
N ALA A 164 -14.06 -6.17 6.59
CA ALA A 164 -13.19 -7.26 6.14
C ALA A 164 -11.72 -6.84 6.03
N GLY A 165 -11.44 -5.62 5.55
CA GLY A 165 -10.09 -5.07 5.51
C GLY A 165 -9.53 -4.83 6.90
N LYS A 166 -10.31 -4.24 7.82
CA LYS A 166 -9.90 -4.07 9.22
C LYS A 166 -9.54 -5.39 9.89
N ILE A 167 -10.37 -6.43 9.69
CA ILE A 167 -10.07 -7.76 10.23
C ILE A 167 -8.77 -8.30 9.63
N SER A 168 -8.57 -8.16 8.32
CA SER A 168 -7.33 -8.61 7.66
C SER A 168 -6.10 -7.88 8.21
N CYS A 169 -6.17 -6.57 8.43
CA CYS A 169 -5.08 -5.82 9.08
C CYS A 169 -4.79 -6.30 10.50
N TYR A 170 -5.81 -6.52 11.34
CA TYR A 170 -5.56 -7.00 12.71
C TYR A 170 -4.93 -8.40 12.74
N ILE A 171 -5.28 -9.26 11.78
CA ILE A 171 -4.62 -10.57 11.60
C ILE A 171 -3.14 -10.37 11.23
N ILE A 172 -2.84 -9.46 10.28
CA ILE A 172 -1.47 -9.12 9.88
C ILE A 172 -0.66 -8.59 11.06
N CYS A 173 -1.25 -7.77 11.92
CA CYS A 173 -0.62 -7.25 13.14
C CYS A 173 -0.52 -8.27 14.29
N HIS A 174 -0.86 -9.55 14.07
CA HIS A 174 -0.94 -10.58 15.10
C HIS A 174 -1.90 -10.25 16.27
N ASN A 175 -2.79 -9.28 16.09
CA ASN A 175 -3.81 -8.89 17.07
C ASN A 175 -5.10 -9.69 16.85
N VAL A 176 -5.02 -10.99 17.13
CA VAL A 176 -6.14 -11.92 16.96
C VAL A 176 -7.34 -11.61 17.86
N SER A 177 -7.13 -10.92 18.98
CA SER A 177 -8.20 -10.47 19.88
C SER A 177 -9.10 -9.43 19.21
N SER A 178 -8.53 -8.35 18.67
CA SER A 178 -9.30 -7.33 17.93
C SER A 178 -9.94 -7.91 16.68
N ALA A 179 -9.20 -8.76 15.95
CA ALA A 179 -9.71 -9.44 14.77
C ALA A 179 -10.94 -10.32 15.09
N TYR A 180 -10.89 -11.09 16.17
CA TYR A 180 -11.99 -11.92 16.65
C TYR A 180 -13.22 -11.08 17.01
N ILE A 181 -13.04 -10.04 17.83
CA ILE A 181 -14.15 -9.19 18.29
C ILE A 181 -14.90 -8.62 17.09
N LEU A 182 -14.17 -8.11 16.10
CA LEU A 182 -14.78 -7.51 14.92
C LEU A 182 -15.44 -8.56 14.02
N ALA A 183 -14.79 -9.70 13.79
CA ALA A 183 -15.36 -10.78 12.98
C ALA A 183 -16.62 -11.39 13.61
N ALA A 184 -16.62 -11.60 14.93
CA ALA A 184 -17.76 -12.11 15.68
C ALA A 184 -18.91 -11.11 15.74
N ARG A 185 -18.64 -9.81 15.92
CA ARG A 185 -19.65 -8.75 15.95
C ARG A 185 -20.42 -8.64 14.63
N HIS A 186 -19.74 -8.81 13.50
CA HIS A 186 -20.32 -8.71 12.16
C HIS A 186 -20.66 -10.06 11.53
N ASP A 187 -20.66 -11.14 12.32
CA ASP A 187 -21.05 -12.48 11.87
C ASP A 187 -20.26 -13.02 10.66
N ARG A 188 -19.01 -12.59 10.52
CA ARG A 188 -18.11 -12.91 9.41
C ARG A 188 -17.48 -14.29 9.58
N THR A 189 -18.23 -15.34 9.24
CA THR A 189 -17.80 -16.74 9.42
C THR A 189 -16.49 -17.07 8.70
N ASN A 190 -16.28 -16.57 7.48
CA ASN A 190 -15.03 -16.82 6.76
C ASN A 190 -13.83 -16.16 7.44
N ASP A 191 -13.99 -14.93 7.93
CA ASP A 191 -12.93 -14.23 8.63
C ASP A 191 -12.66 -14.85 10.00
N LEU A 192 -13.69 -15.33 10.72
CA LEU A 192 -13.51 -16.09 11.97
C LEU A 192 -12.63 -17.33 11.78
N ARG A 193 -12.71 -18.02 10.63
CA ARG A 193 -11.82 -19.14 10.33
C ARG A 193 -10.37 -18.69 10.12
N ARG A 194 -10.16 -17.54 9.48
CA ARG A 194 -8.81 -16.95 9.33
C ARG A 194 -8.23 -16.53 10.68
N VAL A 195 -9.05 -15.92 11.55
CA VAL A 195 -8.65 -15.57 12.92
C VAL A 195 -8.31 -16.80 13.74
N LEU A 196 -9.10 -17.88 13.63
CA LEU A 196 -8.81 -19.15 14.28
C LEU A 196 -7.43 -19.71 13.87
N GLN A 197 -7.17 -19.78 12.56
CA GLN A 197 -5.90 -20.28 12.03
C GLN A 197 -4.70 -19.46 12.56
N GLU A 198 -4.84 -18.14 12.62
CA GLU A 198 -3.76 -17.29 13.13
C GLU A 198 -3.61 -17.40 14.65
N ALA A 199 -4.71 -17.51 15.40
CA ALA A 199 -4.66 -17.74 16.85
C ALA A 199 -3.97 -19.07 17.19
N ASP A 200 -4.21 -20.12 16.41
CA ASP A 200 -3.52 -21.41 16.53
C ASP A 200 -2.02 -21.26 16.30
N ARG A 201 -1.63 -20.55 15.23
CA ARG A 201 -0.22 -20.30 14.89
C ARG A 201 0.51 -19.54 16.00
N LEU A 202 -0.18 -18.58 16.64
CA LEU A 202 0.36 -17.76 17.72
C LEU A 202 0.26 -18.44 19.11
N GLY A 203 -0.40 -19.60 19.23
CA GLY A 203 -0.65 -20.26 20.51
C GLY A 203 -1.62 -19.50 21.42
N ASN A 204 -2.51 -18.66 20.86
CA ASN A 204 -3.50 -17.91 21.63
C ASN A 204 -4.76 -18.76 21.87
N ASP A 205 -4.68 -19.63 22.88
CA ASP A 205 -5.73 -20.59 23.24
C ASP A 205 -7.07 -19.92 23.57
N GLN A 206 -7.05 -18.72 24.16
CA GLN A 206 -8.27 -17.99 24.52
C GLN A 206 -9.06 -17.63 23.26
N VAL A 207 -8.41 -16.99 22.28
CA VAL A 207 -9.06 -16.57 21.03
C VAL A 207 -9.41 -17.79 20.18
N ARG A 208 -8.53 -18.81 20.11
CA ARG A 208 -8.81 -20.09 19.44
C ARG A 208 -10.14 -20.69 19.93
N ASN A 209 -10.25 -20.90 21.24
CA ASN A 209 -11.43 -21.54 21.82
C ASN A 209 -12.69 -20.69 21.62
N ALA A 210 -12.57 -19.36 21.68
CA ALA A 210 -13.66 -18.43 21.41
C ALA A 210 -14.15 -18.51 19.94
N CYS A 211 -13.22 -18.62 18.98
CA CYS A 211 -13.53 -18.86 17.57
C CYS A 211 -14.25 -20.20 17.37
N LEU A 212 -13.72 -21.29 17.93
CA LEU A 212 -14.31 -22.64 17.81
C LEU A 212 -15.75 -22.66 18.33
N LYS A 213 -15.98 -22.12 19.54
CA LYS A 213 -17.31 -22.04 20.13
C LYS A 213 -18.29 -21.28 19.23
N ARG A 214 -17.86 -20.14 18.67
CA ARG A 214 -18.73 -19.33 17.80
C ARG A 214 -19.03 -20.02 16.47
N LEU A 215 -18.07 -20.73 15.91
CA LEU A 215 -18.22 -21.47 14.64
C LEU A 215 -19.10 -22.71 14.78
N THR A 216 -19.08 -23.39 15.94
CA THR A 216 -19.94 -24.56 16.21
C THR A 216 -21.36 -24.14 16.55
N SER A 217 -21.57 -23.05 17.31
CA SER A 217 -22.91 -22.53 17.62
C SER A 217 -23.71 -22.06 16.39
N LYS A 218 -23.06 -21.82 15.24
CA LYS A 218 -23.75 -21.46 13.98
C LYS A 218 -24.16 -22.66 13.12
N LYS A 219 -23.69 -23.87 13.45
CA LYS A 219 -24.02 -25.11 12.72
C LYS A 219 -25.24 -25.84 13.32
N SER A 220 -25.73 -25.37 14.46
CA SER A 220 -26.95 -25.85 15.13
C SER A 220 -28.08 -24.86 14.94
#